data_AF-A0A0B4E406-F1
#
_entry.id   AF-A0A0B4E406-F1
#
_cell.length_a   1.000
_cell.length_b   1.000
_cell.length_c   1.000
_cell.angle_alpha   90.00
_cell.angle_beta   90.00
_cell.angle_gamma   90.00
#
_symmetry.space_group_name_H-M   'P 1'
#
loop_
_entity.id
_entity.type
_entity.pdbx_description
1 polymer ?
#
loop_
_entity_poly.entity_id
_entity_poly.type
_entity_poly.pdbx_seq_one_letter_code
_entity_poly.pdbx_strand_id
1 'polypeptide(L)'
;MNEHQKKLLVSLSRKKKEETSIEHPYDILIHSVLNTIDFEDLVNYHIDNEYTEFKSSIFSNIEKRVTTFSEHEKMYSSLKELLKTEVSYHKSIRIRIILELLLPQLTEDYKTDFFNTFFYSNYSHNNKAALRYLSFAETDVTDMLLDHFFVSGDTSYLNILLKQENAHLLTSNAEDLWFMDLSPYYKKRLIEICAFQDLEKFKFLRDFDYEFYMLLLLIRNEIKPNKIMSELEKMPEEKQHFALLNFSKWIDFSYVEKKVKKYL
;
A
#
# COMPACT_ATOMS: atom_id res chain seq x y z
N MET A 1 10.52 1.88 31.97
CA MET A 1 11.58 2.93 32.04
C MET A 1 11.38 3.80 33.27
N ASN A 2 12.41 4.02 34.08
CA ASN A 2 12.32 4.89 35.26
C ASN A 2 12.64 6.38 34.96
N GLU A 3 12.26 7.26 35.90
CA GLU A 3 12.43 8.71 35.76
C GLU A 3 13.90 9.15 35.63
N HIS A 4 14.85 8.42 36.23
CA HIS A 4 16.27 8.75 36.14
C HIS A 4 16.80 8.48 34.72
N GLN A 5 16.49 7.31 34.16
CA GLN A 5 16.80 6.95 32.76
C GLN A 5 16.19 7.97 31.80
N LYS A 6 14.93 8.36 32.00
CA LYS A 6 14.24 9.36 31.17
C LYS A 6 14.94 10.72 31.19
N LYS A 7 15.25 11.24 32.39
CA LYS A 7 15.98 12.51 32.53
C LYS A 7 17.34 12.47 31.84
N LEU A 8 18.05 11.36 31.96
CA LEU A 8 19.34 11.17 31.30
C LEU A 8 19.18 11.16 29.76
N LEU A 9 18.20 10.44 29.21
CA LEU A 9 17.93 10.39 27.77
C LEU A 9 17.56 11.77 27.19
N VAL A 10 16.74 12.54 27.92
CA VAL A 10 16.42 13.93 27.56
C VAL A 10 17.69 14.79 27.53
N SER A 11 18.51 14.71 28.57
CA SER A 11 19.76 15.46 28.63
C SER A 11 20.72 15.10 27.49
N LEU A 12 20.84 13.82 27.15
CA LEU A 12 21.71 13.35 26.07
C LEU A 12 21.17 13.79 24.70
N SER A 13 19.85 13.73 24.51
CA SER A 13 19.19 14.15 23.28
C SER A 13 19.28 15.65 23.04
N ARG A 14 19.19 16.46 24.10
CA ARG A 14 19.43 17.91 24.01
C ARG A 14 20.88 18.20 23.62
N LYS A 15 21.85 17.57 24.28
CA LYS A 15 23.27 17.71 23.95
C LYS A 15 23.58 17.29 22.51
N LYS A 16 22.95 16.23 22.03
CA LYS A 16 23.05 15.81 20.62
C LYS A 16 22.63 16.91 19.65
N LYS A 17 21.54 17.62 19.94
CA LYS A 17 21.02 18.71 19.08
C LYS A 17 21.89 19.97 19.13
N GLU A 18 22.55 20.22 20.25
CA GLU A 18 23.45 21.36 20.46
C GLU A 18 24.83 21.15 19.80
N GLU A 19 25.19 19.90 19.52
CA GLU A 19 26.48 19.52 18.94
C GLU A 19 26.49 19.71 17.42
N THR A 20 27.50 20.43 16.92
CA THR A 20 27.66 20.71 15.48
C THR A 20 28.64 19.75 14.79
N SER A 21 29.40 18.98 15.57
CA SER A 21 30.27 17.92 15.06
C SER A 21 29.47 16.78 14.43
N ILE A 22 29.89 16.34 13.24
CA ILE A 22 29.35 15.16 12.54
C ILE A 22 29.62 13.88 13.34
N GLU A 23 30.77 13.82 14.04
CA GLU A 23 31.11 12.71 14.93
C GLU A 23 30.87 13.12 16.38
N HIS A 24 29.84 12.55 17.00
CA HIS A 24 29.54 12.76 18.40
C HIS A 24 29.08 11.46 19.09
N PRO A 25 29.37 11.25 20.38
CA PRO A 25 29.10 9.98 21.07
C PRO A 25 27.63 9.82 21.49
N TYR A 26 26.80 10.85 21.36
CA TYR A 26 25.49 10.90 22.01
C TYR A 26 24.52 9.82 21.53
N ASP A 27 24.58 9.40 20.27
CA ASP A 27 23.77 8.27 19.81
C ASP A 27 24.13 6.96 20.50
N ILE A 28 25.42 6.69 20.66
CA ILE A 28 25.92 5.52 21.37
C ILE A 28 25.48 5.60 22.84
N LEU A 29 25.64 6.76 23.49
CA LEU A 29 25.24 6.94 24.88
C LEU A 29 23.73 6.78 25.09
N ILE A 30 22.91 7.33 24.18
CA ILE A 30 21.45 7.13 24.19
C ILE A 30 21.12 5.65 24.07
N HIS A 31 21.72 4.95 23.10
CA HIS A 31 21.52 3.50 22.95
C HIS A 31 21.99 2.70 24.16
N SER A 32 23.10 3.08 24.79
CA SER A 32 23.60 2.45 26.02
C SER A 32 22.59 2.57 27.15
N VAL A 33 21.96 3.74 27.34
CA VAL A 33 20.90 3.90 28.35
C VAL A 33 19.69 3.03 27.99
N LEU A 34 19.24 3.04 26.73
CA LEU A 34 18.10 2.24 26.29
C LEU A 34 18.32 0.73 26.46
N ASN A 35 19.55 0.24 26.27
CA ASN A 35 19.91 -1.16 26.48
C ASN A 35 19.77 -1.63 27.93
N THR A 36 19.75 -0.70 28.91
CA THR A 36 19.53 -1.04 30.33
C THR A 36 18.05 -1.17 30.70
N ILE A 37 17.14 -0.83 29.79
CA ILE A 37 15.70 -0.88 30.04
C ILE A 37 15.20 -2.26 29.60
N ASP A 38 14.37 -2.89 30.44
CA ASP A 38 13.69 -4.13 30.07
C ASP A 38 12.89 -3.96 28.75
N PHE A 39 12.81 -5.02 27.96
CA PHE A 39 12.22 -4.94 26.62
C PHE A 39 10.73 -4.60 26.67
N GLU A 40 9.97 -5.21 27.58
CA GLU A 40 8.53 -4.97 27.70
C GLU A 40 8.27 -3.53 28.15
N ASP A 41 9.05 -3.07 29.13
CA ASP A 41 9.04 -1.70 29.62
C ASP A 41 9.31 -0.66 28.53
N LEU A 42 10.22 -0.98 27.61
CA LEU A 42 10.58 -0.11 26.50
C LEU A 42 9.47 -0.07 25.44
N VAL A 43 8.86 -1.22 25.13
CA VAL A 43 7.71 -1.33 24.24
C VAL A 43 6.51 -0.55 24.78
N ASN A 44 6.17 -0.73 26.05
CA ASN A 44 5.09 0.01 26.71
C ASN A 44 5.34 1.52 26.65
N TYR A 45 6.58 1.94 26.95
CA TYR A 45 6.94 3.35 26.87
C TYR A 45 6.78 3.91 25.44
N HIS A 46 7.19 3.17 24.41
CA HIS A 46 7.00 3.55 23.01
C HIS A 46 5.52 3.73 22.66
N ILE A 47 4.68 2.79 23.08
CA ILE A 47 3.24 2.77 22.81
C ILE A 47 2.51 3.91 23.53
N ASP A 48 2.92 4.27 24.74
CA ASP A 48 2.23 5.29 25.53
C ASP A 48 2.69 6.72 25.20
N ASN A 49 3.93 6.93 24.77
CA ASN A 49 4.51 8.28 24.65
C ASN A 49 4.70 8.73 23.19
N GLU A 50 3.86 9.65 22.72
CA GLU A 50 3.77 10.05 21.32
C GLU A 50 4.89 11.00 20.86
N TYR A 51 5.44 11.82 21.78
CA TYR A 51 6.32 12.95 21.44
C TYR A 51 7.61 12.98 22.26
N THR A 52 8.43 11.94 22.15
CA THR A 52 9.78 11.96 22.74
C THR A 52 10.84 12.33 21.71
N GLU A 53 11.79 13.16 22.10
CA GLU A 53 12.90 13.58 21.25
C GLU A 53 13.89 12.46 20.86
N PHE A 54 13.79 11.30 21.52
CA PHE A 54 14.55 10.09 21.24
C PHE A 54 13.65 8.95 20.71
N LYS A 55 12.49 9.26 20.11
CA LYS A 55 11.53 8.25 19.62
C LYS A 55 12.16 7.26 18.63
N SER A 56 13.00 7.76 17.72
CA SER A 56 13.65 6.93 16.70
C SER A 56 14.68 6.00 17.33
N SER A 57 15.38 6.46 18.36
CA SER A 57 16.34 5.64 19.11
C SER A 57 15.64 4.55 19.91
N ILE A 58 14.48 4.83 20.52
CA ILE A 58 13.64 3.81 21.18
C ILE A 58 13.22 2.75 20.17
N PHE A 59 12.62 3.18 19.05
CA PHE A 59 12.12 2.26 18.04
C PHE A 59 13.24 1.37 17.47
N SER A 60 14.37 1.98 17.10
CA SER A 60 15.56 1.22 16.63
C SER A 60 16.08 0.23 17.69
N ASN A 61 15.98 0.56 18.98
CA ASN A 61 16.37 -0.36 20.05
C ASN A 61 15.39 -1.54 20.14
N ILE A 62 14.09 -1.29 19.99
CA ILE A 62 13.06 -2.34 19.94
C ILE A 62 13.30 -3.26 18.75
N GLU A 63 13.46 -2.72 17.54
CA GLU A 63 13.71 -3.49 16.32
C GLU A 63 14.93 -4.43 16.44
N LYS A 64 16.00 -3.97 17.10
CA LYS A 64 17.22 -4.77 17.30
C LYS A 64 17.06 -5.90 18.31
N ARG A 65 16.13 -5.75 19.27
CA ARG A 65 15.97 -6.66 20.41
C ARG A 65 14.80 -7.62 20.24
N VAL A 66 13.84 -7.30 19.38
CA VAL A 66 12.65 -8.12 19.18
C VAL A 66 13.01 -9.55 18.73
N THR A 67 14.09 -9.72 17.97
CA THR A 67 14.53 -11.04 17.47
C THR A 67 15.12 -11.95 18.54
N THR A 68 15.63 -11.38 19.64
CA THR A 68 16.27 -12.14 20.74
C THR A 68 15.42 -12.19 22.01
N PHE A 69 14.30 -11.47 22.03
CA PHE A 69 13.27 -11.63 23.05
C PHE A 69 12.69 -13.05 22.99
N SER A 70 12.28 -13.64 24.12
CA SER A 70 11.85 -15.05 24.17
C SER A 70 10.35 -15.27 24.33
N GLU A 71 9.59 -14.25 24.72
CA GLU A 71 8.16 -14.38 25.02
C GLU A 71 7.27 -13.70 23.96
N HIS A 72 7.57 -13.88 22.67
CA HIS A 72 6.88 -13.18 21.57
C HIS A 72 5.36 -13.35 21.59
N GLU A 73 4.86 -14.56 21.84
CA GLU A 73 3.43 -14.86 21.90
C GLU A 73 2.71 -14.13 23.05
N LYS A 74 3.35 -14.08 24.22
CA LYS A 74 2.84 -13.38 25.41
C LYS A 74 2.80 -11.87 25.17
N MET A 75 3.84 -11.31 24.56
CA MET A 75 3.88 -9.91 24.15
C MET A 75 2.78 -9.61 23.13
N TYR A 76 2.65 -10.44 22.09
CA TYR A 76 1.60 -10.29 21.08
C TYR A 76 0.22 -10.26 21.72
N SER A 77 -0.09 -11.24 22.57
CA SER A 77 -1.37 -11.35 23.26
C SER A 77 -1.65 -10.14 24.15
N SER A 78 -0.65 -9.68 24.90
CA SER A 78 -0.78 -8.51 25.78
C SER A 78 -1.09 -7.23 24.98
N LEU A 79 -0.39 -7.04 23.86
CA LEU A 79 -0.61 -5.90 22.96
C LEU A 79 -1.96 -5.96 22.25
N LYS A 80 -2.43 -7.15 21.90
CA LYS A 80 -3.76 -7.36 21.34
C LYS A 80 -4.86 -7.02 22.34
N GLU A 81 -4.72 -7.39 23.62
CA GLU A 81 -5.67 -7.00 24.65
C GLU A 81 -5.77 -5.47 24.79
N LEU A 82 -4.66 -4.75 24.63
CA LEU A 82 -4.69 -3.28 24.61
C LEU A 82 -5.55 -2.76 23.45
N LEU A 83 -5.50 -3.36 22.25
CA LEU A 83 -6.32 -2.95 21.10
C LEU A 83 -7.82 -3.19 21.30
N LYS A 84 -8.21 -4.14 22.16
CA LYS A 84 -9.63 -4.40 22.48
C LYS A 84 -10.24 -3.29 23.34
N THR A 85 -9.41 -2.52 24.04
CA THR A 85 -9.85 -1.31 24.74
C THR A 85 -9.96 -0.15 23.74
N GLU A 86 -10.77 0.87 24.04
CA GLU A 86 -10.83 2.08 23.23
C GLU A 86 -9.47 2.81 23.26
N VAL A 87 -8.61 2.51 22.30
CA VAL A 87 -7.31 3.15 22.11
C VAL A 87 -7.39 4.26 21.08
N SER A 88 -6.58 5.30 21.24
CA SER A 88 -6.48 6.34 20.21
C SER A 88 -5.87 5.80 18.92
N TYR A 89 -6.19 6.44 17.80
CA TYR A 89 -5.62 6.12 16.48
C TYR A 89 -4.08 6.04 16.50
N HIS A 90 -3.41 7.04 17.09
CA HIS A 90 -1.94 7.06 17.18
C HIS A 90 -1.37 5.95 18.06
N LYS A 91 -2.11 5.54 19.10
CA LYS A 91 -1.71 4.39 19.94
C LYS A 91 -1.89 3.08 19.17
N SER A 92 -3.01 2.92 18.46
CA SER A 92 -3.27 1.75 17.60
C SER A 92 -2.17 1.54 16.54
N ILE A 93 -1.70 2.61 15.88
CA ILE A 93 -0.59 2.52 14.92
C ILE A 93 0.70 2.03 15.58
N ARG A 94 1.06 2.57 16.74
CA ARG A 94 2.28 2.16 17.45
C ARG A 94 2.20 0.70 17.88
N ILE A 95 1.06 0.26 18.40
CA ILE A 95 0.84 -1.15 18.73
C ILE A 95 0.99 -2.02 17.48
N ARG A 96 0.34 -1.66 16.36
CA ARG A 96 0.46 -2.39 15.09
C ARG A 96 1.91 -2.57 14.66
N ILE A 97 2.70 -1.51 14.70
CA ILE A 97 4.12 -1.56 14.30
C ILE A 97 4.89 -2.57 15.17
N ILE A 98 4.64 -2.61 16.48
CA ILE A 98 5.30 -3.60 17.34
C ILE A 98 4.81 -5.02 17.03
N LEU A 99 3.50 -5.22 16.85
CA LEU A 99 2.95 -6.51 16.46
C LEU A 99 3.52 -7.00 15.12
N GLU A 100 3.71 -6.10 14.15
CA GLU A 100 4.32 -6.34 12.84
C GLU A 100 5.77 -6.88 12.99
N LEU A 101 6.54 -6.34 13.93
CA LEU A 101 7.89 -6.80 14.24
C LEU A 101 7.93 -8.19 14.89
N LEU A 102 6.85 -8.60 15.57
CA LEU A 102 6.76 -9.92 16.21
C LEU A 102 6.42 -11.03 15.20
N LEU A 103 5.69 -10.72 14.12
CA LEU A 103 5.18 -11.70 13.16
C LEU A 103 6.19 -12.75 12.65
N PRO A 104 7.47 -12.41 12.37
CA PRO A 104 8.43 -13.39 11.89
C PRO A 104 8.72 -14.52 12.89
N GLN A 105 8.46 -14.31 14.18
CA GLN A 105 8.72 -15.27 15.26
C GLN A 105 7.45 -16.01 15.71
N LEU A 106 6.31 -15.72 15.10
CA LEU A 106 5.01 -16.27 15.48
C LEU A 106 4.52 -17.33 14.48
N THR A 107 3.66 -18.23 14.96
CA THR A 107 2.98 -19.23 14.12
C THR A 107 1.97 -18.57 13.17
N GLU A 108 1.48 -19.32 12.18
CA GLU A 108 0.51 -18.82 11.20
C GLU A 108 -0.80 -18.33 11.86
N ASP A 109 -1.27 -18.98 12.92
CA ASP A 109 -2.50 -18.58 13.63
C ASP A 109 -2.43 -17.12 14.10
N TYR A 110 -1.28 -16.67 14.63
CA TYR A 110 -1.08 -15.28 15.03
C TYR A 110 -0.98 -14.32 13.84
N LYS A 111 -0.45 -14.78 12.71
CA LYS A 111 -0.33 -13.97 11.49
C LYS A 111 -1.70 -13.70 10.86
N THR A 112 -2.55 -14.73 10.84
CA THR A 112 -3.95 -14.60 10.46
C THR A 112 -4.71 -13.69 11.41
N ASP A 113 -4.54 -13.89 12.72
CA ASP A 113 -5.15 -13.03 13.73
C ASP A 113 -4.74 -11.56 13.57
N PHE A 114 -3.46 -11.30 13.27
CA PHE A 114 -2.95 -9.97 12.98
C PHE A 114 -3.64 -9.36 11.77
N PHE A 115 -3.72 -10.11 10.67
CA PHE A 115 -4.39 -9.64 9.46
C PHE A 115 -5.85 -9.27 9.76
N ASN A 116 -6.61 -10.17 10.39
CA ASN A 116 -8.01 -9.93 10.73
C ASN A 116 -8.17 -8.71 11.67
N THR A 117 -7.33 -8.61 12.69
CA THR A 117 -7.37 -7.49 13.66
C THR A 117 -7.23 -6.13 12.97
N PHE A 118 -6.32 -6.01 12.00
CA PHE A 118 -6.02 -4.73 11.36
C PHE A 118 -6.80 -4.46 10.07
N PHE A 119 -7.16 -5.49 9.32
CA PHE A 119 -7.96 -5.36 8.10
C PHE A 119 -9.39 -4.92 8.42
N TYR A 120 -9.98 -5.44 9.50
CA TYR A 120 -11.34 -5.11 9.95
C TYR A 120 -11.38 -3.99 10.99
N SER A 121 -10.29 -3.23 11.16
CA SER A 121 -10.28 -2.16 12.16
C SER A 121 -11.09 -0.94 11.69
N ASN A 122 -11.53 -0.12 12.65
CA ASN A 122 -12.21 1.16 12.36
C ASN A 122 -11.25 2.24 11.80
N TYR A 123 -9.94 1.98 11.75
CA TYR A 123 -8.93 2.93 11.33
C TYR A 123 -8.43 2.63 9.92
N SER A 124 -8.77 3.49 8.97
CA SER A 124 -8.42 3.31 7.55
C SER A 124 -6.93 3.04 7.30
N HIS A 125 -6.02 3.67 8.05
CA HIS A 125 -4.58 3.43 7.92
C HIS A 125 -4.12 2.04 8.38
N ASN A 126 -4.83 1.42 9.33
CA ASN A 126 -4.57 0.04 9.70
C ASN A 126 -5.04 -0.91 8.60
N ASN A 127 -6.22 -0.67 8.04
CA ASN A 127 -6.78 -1.48 6.98
C ASN A 127 -5.84 -1.47 5.76
N LYS A 128 -5.34 -0.28 5.39
CA LYS A 128 -4.34 -0.13 4.31
C LYS A 128 -3.02 -0.82 4.62
N ALA A 129 -2.54 -0.78 5.86
CA ALA A 129 -1.31 -1.46 6.22
C ALA A 129 -1.45 -2.98 6.21
N ALA A 130 -2.62 -3.51 6.61
CA ALA A 130 -2.95 -4.93 6.59
C ALA A 130 -2.91 -5.52 5.17
N LEU A 131 -3.07 -4.70 4.13
CA LEU A 131 -2.95 -5.13 2.73
C LEU A 131 -1.60 -5.78 2.39
N ARG A 132 -0.52 -5.44 3.11
CA ARG A 132 0.80 -6.08 2.96
C ARG A 132 0.79 -7.55 3.40
N TYR A 133 -0.23 -7.96 4.13
CA TYR A 133 -0.34 -9.24 4.82
C TYR A 133 -1.53 -10.07 4.31
N LEU A 134 -2.02 -9.80 3.10
CA LEU A 134 -3.13 -10.53 2.50
C LEU A 134 -2.92 -12.04 2.40
N SER A 135 -1.66 -12.50 2.31
CA SER A 135 -1.35 -13.93 2.33
C SER A 135 -1.73 -14.62 3.64
N PHE A 136 -2.01 -13.86 4.70
CA PHE A 136 -2.45 -14.39 6.01
C PHE A 136 -3.97 -14.41 6.15
N ALA A 137 -4.71 -13.93 5.15
CA ALA A 137 -6.18 -14.01 5.14
C ALA A 137 -6.62 -15.49 5.08
N GLU A 138 -7.51 -15.88 5.99
CA GLU A 138 -8.12 -17.23 6.01
C GLU A 138 -9.12 -17.44 4.89
N THR A 139 -9.78 -16.36 4.48
CA THR A 139 -10.84 -16.38 3.47
C THR A 139 -10.46 -15.48 2.31
N ASP A 140 -11.09 -15.72 1.16
CA ASP A 140 -11.04 -14.78 0.06
C ASP A 140 -11.69 -13.45 0.49
N VAL A 141 -10.94 -12.36 0.38
CA VAL A 141 -11.36 -10.99 0.73
C VAL A 141 -11.53 -10.12 -0.51
N THR A 142 -11.50 -10.70 -1.71
CA THR A 142 -11.47 -9.95 -2.97
C THR A 142 -12.70 -9.05 -3.14
N ASP A 143 -13.91 -9.54 -2.81
CA ASP A 143 -15.13 -8.72 -2.82
C ASP A 143 -15.05 -7.56 -1.82
N MET A 144 -14.55 -7.83 -0.62
CA MET A 144 -14.39 -6.80 0.42
C MET A 144 -13.39 -5.72 0.03
N LEU A 145 -12.31 -6.09 -0.65
CA LEU A 145 -11.33 -5.13 -1.19
C LEU A 145 -11.98 -4.23 -2.24
N LEU A 146 -12.87 -4.78 -3.07
CA LEU A 146 -13.58 -4.02 -4.10
C LEU A 146 -14.57 -3.04 -3.45
N ASP A 147 -15.32 -3.48 -2.44
CA ASP A 147 -16.22 -2.62 -1.67
C ASP A 147 -15.46 -1.50 -0.96
N HIS A 148 -14.33 -1.80 -0.32
CA HIS A 148 -13.46 -0.79 0.28
C HIS A 148 -12.97 0.24 -0.76
N PHE A 149 -12.61 -0.20 -1.97
CA PHE A 149 -12.26 0.71 -3.06
C PHE A 149 -13.44 1.61 -3.45
N PHE A 150 -14.63 1.05 -3.65
CA PHE A 150 -15.80 1.85 -4.03
C PHE A 150 -16.20 2.88 -2.97
N VAL A 151 -16.11 2.51 -1.69
CA VAL A 151 -16.44 3.42 -0.58
C VAL A 151 -15.40 4.52 -0.41
N SER A 152 -14.11 4.19 -0.49
CA SER A 152 -13.05 5.13 -0.11
C SER A 152 -12.35 5.83 -1.29
N GLY A 153 -12.51 5.32 -2.52
CA GLY A 153 -11.75 5.75 -3.68
C GLY A 153 -10.25 5.46 -3.59
N ASP A 154 -9.80 4.65 -2.62
CA ASP A 154 -8.37 4.43 -2.42
C ASP A 154 -7.83 3.34 -3.34
N THR A 155 -7.05 3.79 -4.31
CA THR A 155 -6.41 2.93 -5.31
C THR A 155 -5.46 1.89 -4.73
N SER A 156 -5.06 1.95 -3.45
CA SER A 156 -4.30 0.86 -2.81
C SER A 156 -5.06 -0.47 -2.83
N TYR A 157 -6.38 -0.44 -2.65
CA TYR A 157 -7.22 -1.64 -2.72
C TYR A 157 -7.34 -2.13 -4.17
N LEU A 158 -7.61 -1.22 -5.11
CA LEU A 158 -7.71 -1.57 -6.53
C LEU A 158 -6.40 -2.15 -7.07
N ASN A 159 -5.24 -1.64 -6.65
CA ASN A 159 -3.93 -2.16 -7.07
C ASN A 159 -3.73 -3.65 -6.76
N ILE A 160 -4.32 -4.12 -5.66
CA ILE A 160 -4.26 -5.53 -5.27
C ILE A 160 -5.19 -6.36 -6.16
N LEU A 161 -6.34 -5.80 -6.50
CA LEU A 161 -7.33 -6.43 -7.36
C LEU A 161 -6.90 -6.51 -8.82
N LEU A 162 -6.08 -5.56 -9.31
CA LEU A 162 -5.62 -5.49 -10.69
C LEU A 162 -4.60 -6.59 -11.05
N LYS A 163 -5.09 -7.83 -11.06
CA LYS A 163 -4.38 -9.05 -11.42
C LYS A 163 -5.29 -9.98 -12.23
N GLN A 164 -4.68 -10.90 -12.98
CA GLN A 164 -5.38 -11.79 -13.90
C GLN A 164 -6.34 -12.75 -13.17
N GLU A 165 -5.98 -13.20 -11.97
CA GLU A 165 -6.84 -14.06 -11.15
C GLU A 165 -8.20 -13.41 -10.80
N ASN A 166 -8.28 -12.09 -10.77
CA ASN A 166 -9.49 -11.33 -10.42
C ASN A 166 -10.26 -10.84 -11.64
N ALA A 167 -9.89 -11.25 -12.86
CA ALA A 167 -10.45 -10.71 -14.10
C ALA A 167 -11.99 -10.86 -14.18
N HIS A 168 -12.55 -11.95 -13.66
CA HIS A 168 -14.01 -12.17 -13.63
C HIS A 168 -14.72 -11.15 -12.74
N LEU A 169 -14.21 -10.92 -11.53
CA LEU A 169 -14.78 -9.93 -10.60
C LEU A 169 -14.70 -8.51 -11.20
N LEU A 170 -13.53 -8.15 -11.71
CA LEU A 170 -13.30 -6.84 -12.33
C LEU A 170 -14.19 -6.62 -13.56
N THR A 171 -14.40 -7.66 -14.38
CA THR A 171 -15.29 -7.60 -15.55
C THR A 171 -16.75 -7.46 -15.14
N SER A 172 -17.17 -8.15 -14.08
CA SER A 172 -18.55 -8.09 -13.59
C SER A 172 -18.92 -6.69 -13.10
N ASN A 173 -17.94 -5.93 -12.63
CA ASN A 173 -18.07 -4.56 -12.09
C ASN A 173 -17.40 -3.51 -13.01
N ALA A 174 -17.17 -3.83 -14.29
CA ALA A 174 -16.36 -3.01 -15.18
C ALA A 174 -16.90 -1.59 -15.35
N GLU A 175 -18.22 -1.46 -15.49
CA GLU A 175 -18.89 -0.17 -15.68
C GLU A 175 -18.76 0.72 -14.44
N ASP A 176 -19.09 0.18 -13.26
CA ASP A 176 -18.96 0.89 -11.98
C ASP A 176 -17.51 1.33 -11.73
N LEU A 177 -16.55 0.42 -11.95
CA LEU A 177 -15.12 0.74 -11.86
C LEU A 177 -14.71 1.86 -12.82
N TRP A 178 -15.29 1.89 -14.02
CA TRP A 178 -14.91 2.85 -15.07
C TRP A 178 -15.34 4.28 -14.77
N PHE A 179 -16.51 4.43 -14.15
CA PHE A 179 -17.09 5.72 -13.79
C PHE A 179 -16.56 6.27 -12.46
N MET A 180 -15.71 5.52 -11.75
CA MET A 180 -14.87 6.07 -10.69
C MET A 180 -13.82 7.04 -11.28
N ASP A 181 -13.38 8.02 -10.50
CA ASP A 181 -12.33 8.97 -10.87
C ASP A 181 -10.94 8.28 -10.88
N LEU A 182 -10.72 7.47 -11.92
CA LEU A 182 -9.51 6.69 -12.12
C LEU A 182 -8.59 7.35 -13.14
N SER A 183 -7.30 7.39 -12.80
CA SER A 183 -6.27 7.82 -13.76
C SER A 183 -6.22 6.87 -14.97
N PRO A 184 -5.75 7.35 -16.14
CA PRO A 184 -5.62 6.52 -17.34
C PRO A 184 -4.80 5.25 -17.15
N TYR A 185 -3.86 5.24 -16.20
CA TYR A 185 -3.07 4.06 -15.84
C TYR A 185 -3.97 2.90 -15.36
N TYR A 186 -4.88 3.17 -14.42
CA TYR A 186 -5.76 2.14 -13.85
C TYR A 186 -6.78 1.66 -14.88
N LYS A 187 -7.38 2.57 -15.65
CA LYS A 187 -8.28 2.25 -16.76
C LYS A 187 -7.61 1.33 -17.79
N LYS A 188 -6.38 1.63 -18.19
CA LYS A 188 -5.58 0.77 -19.08
C LYS A 188 -5.38 -0.63 -18.50
N ARG A 189 -4.99 -0.71 -17.22
CA ARG A 189 -4.75 -2.00 -16.54
C ARG A 189 -6.02 -2.84 -16.45
N LEU A 190 -7.18 -2.22 -16.17
CA LEU A 190 -8.48 -2.90 -16.21
C LEU A 190 -8.74 -3.54 -17.58
N ILE A 191 -8.52 -2.80 -18.67
CA ILE A 191 -8.66 -3.35 -20.03
C ILE A 191 -7.68 -4.50 -20.26
N GLU A 192 -6.40 -4.33 -19.94
CA GLU A 192 -5.38 -5.38 -20.15
C GLU A 192 -5.69 -6.67 -19.40
N ILE A 193 -6.27 -6.58 -18.21
CA ILE A 193 -6.64 -7.74 -17.39
C ILE A 193 -7.94 -8.38 -17.89
N CYS A 194 -8.93 -7.56 -18.18
CA CYS A 194 -10.27 -8.05 -18.51
C CYS A 194 -10.46 -8.34 -20.00
N ALA A 195 -9.44 -8.09 -20.84
CA ALA A 195 -9.58 -8.10 -22.29
C ALA A 195 -10.15 -9.41 -22.84
N PHE A 196 -9.83 -10.55 -22.23
CA PHE A 196 -10.28 -11.87 -22.71
C PHE A 196 -11.55 -12.37 -22.01
N GLN A 197 -12.14 -11.56 -21.14
CA GLN A 197 -13.42 -11.86 -20.49
C GLN A 197 -14.59 -11.47 -21.41
N ASP A 198 -15.80 -11.43 -20.86
CA ASP A 198 -17.02 -11.07 -21.59
C ASP A 198 -16.95 -9.64 -22.16
N LEU A 199 -16.91 -9.54 -23.49
CA LEU A 199 -16.84 -8.27 -24.23
C LEU A 199 -18.09 -7.40 -24.01
N GLU A 200 -19.25 -8.02 -23.75
CA GLU A 200 -20.51 -7.29 -23.54
C GLU A 200 -20.39 -6.29 -22.39
N LYS A 201 -19.65 -6.67 -21.34
CA LYS A 201 -19.41 -5.85 -20.15
C LYS A 201 -18.58 -4.60 -20.42
N PHE A 202 -17.93 -4.49 -21.57
CA PHE A 202 -17.10 -3.34 -21.96
C PHE A 202 -17.65 -2.57 -23.17
N LYS A 203 -18.84 -2.93 -23.68
CA LYS A 203 -19.43 -2.24 -24.85
C LYS A 203 -19.68 -0.76 -24.62
N PHE A 204 -19.98 -0.36 -23.38
CA PHE A 204 -20.19 1.04 -23.02
C PHE A 204 -18.98 1.93 -23.40
N LEU A 205 -17.76 1.39 -23.39
CA LEU A 205 -16.55 2.13 -23.77
C LEU A 205 -16.62 2.70 -25.19
N ARG A 206 -17.36 2.06 -26.10
CA ARG A 206 -17.50 2.55 -27.47
C ARG A 206 -18.05 3.98 -27.51
N ASP A 207 -18.94 4.30 -26.59
CA ASP A 207 -19.67 5.57 -26.57
C ASP A 207 -19.02 6.61 -25.65
N PHE A 208 -18.39 6.16 -24.55
CA PHE A 208 -17.78 7.05 -23.55
C PHE A 208 -16.28 7.28 -23.77
N ASP A 209 -15.52 6.22 -24.06
CA ASP A 209 -14.05 6.24 -24.10
C ASP A 209 -13.51 5.34 -25.23
N TYR A 210 -13.78 5.79 -26.46
CA TYR A 210 -13.51 5.03 -27.69
C TYR A 210 -12.04 4.58 -27.81
N GLU A 211 -11.08 5.35 -27.32
CA GLU A 211 -9.65 4.97 -27.32
C GLU A 211 -9.37 3.70 -26.51
N PHE A 212 -10.08 3.48 -25.41
CA PHE A 212 -9.95 2.27 -24.59
C PHE A 212 -10.75 1.10 -25.17
N TYR A 213 -11.89 1.38 -25.79
CA TYR A 213 -12.60 0.37 -26.60
C TYR A 213 -11.72 -0.17 -27.73
N MET A 214 -11.00 0.72 -28.42
CA MET A 214 -10.07 0.35 -29.48
C MET A 214 -8.86 -0.45 -28.94
N LEU A 215 -8.37 -0.12 -27.74
CA LEU A 215 -7.33 -0.90 -27.05
C LEU A 215 -7.83 -2.32 -26.75
N LEU A 216 -9.06 -2.46 -26.27
CA LEU A 216 -9.68 -3.75 -25.99
C LEU A 216 -9.75 -4.63 -27.24
N LEU A 217 -10.27 -4.09 -28.35
CA LEU A 217 -10.35 -4.81 -29.63
C LEU A 217 -8.96 -5.22 -30.15
N LEU A 218 -7.95 -4.38 -29.92
CA LEU A 218 -6.57 -4.66 -30.32
C LEU A 218 -5.99 -5.84 -29.56
N ILE A 219 -6.14 -5.85 -28.23
CA ILE A 219 -5.64 -6.94 -27.37
C ILE A 219 -6.31 -8.27 -27.72
N ARG A 220 -7.60 -8.22 -28.07
CA ARG A 220 -8.39 -9.39 -28.51
C ARG A 220 -8.10 -9.83 -29.95
N ASN A 221 -7.25 -9.11 -30.69
CA ASN A 221 -7.00 -9.30 -32.12
C ASN A 221 -8.26 -9.18 -33.02
N GLU A 222 -9.29 -8.47 -32.56
CA GLU A 222 -10.52 -8.22 -33.33
C GLU A 222 -10.36 -7.07 -34.33
N ILE A 223 -9.31 -6.25 -34.17
CA ILE A 223 -8.92 -5.21 -35.11
C ILE A 223 -7.43 -5.30 -35.45
N LYS A 224 -7.08 -5.05 -36.72
CA LYS A 224 -5.70 -5.03 -37.18
C LYS A 224 -5.03 -3.68 -36.86
N PRO A 225 -3.73 -3.65 -36.54
CA PRO A 225 -3.00 -2.41 -36.25
C PRO A 225 -3.14 -1.31 -37.32
N ASN A 226 -3.12 -1.66 -38.60
CA ASN A 226 -3.29 -0.68 -39.70
C ASN A 226 -4.63 0.05 -39.65
N LYS A 227 -5.70 -0.63 -39.19
CA LYS A 227 -7.01 0.02 -39.01
C LYS A 227 -6.97 1.00 -37.83
N ILE A 228 -6.26 0.67 -36.75
CA ILE A 228 -6.08 1.56 -35.60
C ILE A 228 -5.38 2.85 -35.99
N MET A 229 -4.35 2.79 -36.82
CA MET A 229 -3.67 4.00 -37.32
C MET A 229 -4.64 4.96 -38.02
N SER A 230 -5.60 4.43 -38.79
CA SER A 230 -6.62 5.25 -39.45
C SER A 230 -7.68 5.79 -38.50
N GLU A 231 -8.02 5.05 -37.44
CA GLU A 231 -8.97 5.48 -36.43
C GLU A 231 -8.37 6.54 -35.49
N LEU A 232 -7.07 6.45 -35.20
CA LEU A 232 -6.37 7.44 -34.38
C LEU A 232 -6.36 8.84 -35.03
N GLU A 233 -6.30 8.94 -36.36
CA GLU A 233 -6.44 10.22 -37.08
C GLU A 233 -7.85 10.83 -36.96
N LYS A 234 -8.87 10.03 -36.66
CA LYS A 234 -10.26 10.48 -36.51
C LYS A 234 -10.61 10.88 -35.07
N MET A 235 -9.76 10.54 -34.10
CA MET A 235 -9.97 10.87 -32.70
C MET A 235 -9.72 12.37 -32.45
N PRO A 236 -10.41 13.00 -31.46
CA PRO A 236 -10.08 14.35 -31.01
C PRO A 236 -8.61 14.47 -30.63
N GLU A 237 -7.97 15.59 -30.97
CA GLU A 237 -6.52 15.79 -30.78
C GLU A 237 -6.06 15.52 -29.35
N GLU A 238 -6.85 15.96 -28.36
CA GLU A 238 -6.61 15.76 -26.92
C GLU A 238 -6.50 14.28 -26.51
N LYS A 239 -7.22 13.38 -27.20
CA LYS A 239 -7.20 11.94 -26.94
C LYS A 239 -6.14 11.20 -27.75
N GLN A 240 -5.60 11.81 -28.82
CA GLN A 240 -4.65 11.15 -29.72
C GLN A 240 -3.34 10.77 -29.02
N HIS A 241 -2.86 11.57 -28.06
CA HIS A 241 -1.58 11.29 -27.38
C HIS A 241 -1.67 10.04 -26.50
N PHE A 242 -2.72 9.95 -25.70
CA PHE A 242 -2.98 8.79 -24.85
C PHE A 242 -3.29 7.54 -25.69
N ALA A 243 -4.07 7.69 -26.75
CA ALA A 243 -4.31 6.61 -27.71
C ALA A 243 -3.00 6.12 -28.36
N LEU A 244 -2.13 7.03 -28.79
CA LEU A 244 -0.83 6.69 -29.39
C LEU A 244 0.07 5.93 -28.40
N LEU A 245 0.15 6.40 -27.15
CA LEU A 245 0.88 5.70 -26.09
C LEU A 245 0.32 4.28 -25.87
N ASN A 246 -1.01 4.15 -25.83
CA ASN A 246 -1.66 2.86 -25.62
C ASN A 246 -1.42 1.90 -26.78
N PHE A 247 -1.50 2.36 -28.03
CA PHE A 247 -1.35 1.49 -29.20
C PHE A 247 0.11 1.23 -29.61
N SER A 248 1.07 1.97 -29.06
CA SER A 248 2.50 1.94 -29.42
C SER A 248 3.15 0.54 -29.44
N LYS A 249 2.63 -0.43 -28.68
CA LYS A 249 3.12 -1.82 -28.68
C LYS A 249 2.76 -2.61 -29.94
N TRP A 250 1.75 -2.15 -30.70
CA TRP A 250 1.17 -2.87 -31.83
C TRP A 250 1.34 -2.16 -33.18
N ILE A 251 1.71 -0.88 -33.17
CA ILE A 251 1.86 -0.05 -34.38
C ILE A 251 3.33 0.18 -34.71
N ASP A 252 3.63 0.40 -35.98
CA ASP A 252 5.00 0.60 -36.46
C ASP A 252 5.64 1.88 -35.89
N PHE A 253 6.93 1.78 -35.55
CA PHE A 253 7.69 2.92 -35.02
C PHE A 253 7.72 4.10 -36.00
N SER A 254 7.79 3.86 -37.31
CA SER A 254 7.76 4.93 -38.32
C SER A 254 6.49 5.79 -38.24
N TYR A 255 5.35 5.19 -37.88
CA TYR A 255 4.11 5.92 -37.65
C TYR A 255 4.18 6.73 -36.35
N VAL A 256 4.65 6.12 -35.26
CA VAL A 256 4.84 6.80 -33.97
C VAL A 256 5.77 8.00 -34.11
N GLU A 257 6.91 7.82 -34.76
CA GLU A 257 7.90 8.86 -35.02
C GLU A 257 7.28 10.02 -35.80
N LYS A 258 6.53 9.73 -36.88
CA LYS A 258 5.83 10.74 -37.67
C LYS A 258 4.84 11.55 -36.82
N LYS A 259 4.14 10.92 -35.88
CA LYS A 259 3.19 11.60 -34.97
C LYS A 259 3.91 12.49 -33.95
N VAL A 260 4.97 11.99 -33.33
CA VAL A 260 5.76 12.74 -32.34
C VAL A 260 6.41 13.98 -32.98
N LYS A 261 6.95 13.86 -34.20
CA LYS A 261 7.57 14.98 -34.93
C LYS A 261 6.63 16.16 -35.22
N LYS A 262 5.30 16.00 -35.09
CA LYS A 262 4.37 17.13 -35.23
C LYS A 262 4.45 18.13 -34.07
N TYR A 263 5.08 17.74 -32.95
CA TYR A 263 5.18 18.52 -31.72
C TYR A 263 6.59 19.03 -31.42
N LEU A 264 7.55 18.78 -32.32
CA LEU A 264 8.93 19.26 -32.27
C LEU A 264 9.12 20.36 -33.31
#